data_AF-A0A2A2GVK9-F1
#
_entry.id   AF-A0A2A2GVK9-F1
#
_cell.length_a   1.000
_cell.length_b   1.000
_cell.length_c   1.000
_cell.angle_alpha   90.00
_cell.angle_beta   90.00
_cell.angle_gamma   90.00
#
_symmetry.space_group_name_H-M   'P 1'
#
loop_
_entity.id
_entity.type
_entity.pdbx_description
1 polymer ?
#
loop_
_entity_poly.entity_id
_entity_poly.type
_entity_poly.pdbx_seq_one_letter_code
_entity_poly.pdbx_strand_id
1 'polypeptide(L)'
;MGYNVQFPVPLSEPEVKAIAKSVAKWTHRRFTEKAFAEYVARTHSPEIQAIRGARGGLMSKGGGRPIIATSIEQLKPWETLGISRRTYYYHKKKGFL
;
A
#
# COMPACT_ATOMS: atom_id res chain seq x y z
N MET A 1 1.20 0.19 22.62
CA MET A 1 2.60 -0.11 22.99
C MET A 1 3.53 0.78 22.17
N GLY A 2 4.54 1.40 22.78
CA GLY A 2 5.51 2.25 22.06
C GLY A 2 6.62 1.45 21.36
N TYR A 3 7.29 2.03 20.37
CA TYR A 3 8.38 1.34 19.64
C TYR A 3 9.53 0.88 20.54
N ASN A 4 9.83 1.62 21.63
CA ASN A 4 10.93 1.30 22.56
C ASN A 4 10.78 -0.08 23.23
N VAL A 5 9.55 -0.55 23.46
CA VAL A 5 9.32 -1.84 24.15
C VAL A 5 9.50 -3.06 23.24
N GLN A 6 9.73 -2.84 21.94
CA GLN A 6 9.97 -3.91 20.97
C GLN A 6 11.45 -4.29 20.87
N PHE A 7 12.36 -3.50 21.48
CA PHE A 7 13.79 -3.79 21.48
C PHE A 7 14.12 -4.90 22.49
N PRO A 8 15.09 -5.79 22.18
CA PRO A 8 15.57 -6.81 23.13
C PRO A 8 16.09 -6.21 24.45
N VAL A 9 16.64 -5.00 24.38
CA VAL A 9 17.02 -4.18 25.54
C VAL A 9 16.43 -2.78 25.33
N PRO A 10 15.37 -2.40 26.07
CA PRO A 10 14.75 -1.09 25.95
C PRO A 10 15.67 0.05 26.42
N LEU A 11 15.54 1.21 25.78
CA LEU A 11 16.23 2.44 26.21
C LEU A 11 15.61 2.99 27.50
N SER A 12 16.40 3.76 28.24
CA SER A 12 15.94 4.48 29.42
C SER A 12 14.94 5.58 29.08
N GLU A 13 14.03 5.92 29.99
CA GLU A 13 13.04 6.98 29.76
C GLU A 13 13.66 8.35 29.41
N PRO A 14 14.75 8.82 30.06
CA PRO A 14 15.38 10.09 29.70
C PRO A 14 15.90 10.10 28.26
N GLU A 15 16.44 8.98 27.80
CA GLU A 15 16.98 8.82 26.45
C GLU A 15 15.88 8.85 25.40
N VAL A 16 14.79 8.11 25.63
CA VAL A 16 13.59 8.16 24.78
C VAL A 16 13.05 9.59 24.69
N LYS A 17 12.98 10.29 25.83
CA LYS A 17 12.52 11.69 25.88
C LYS A 17 13.45 12.64 25.13
N ALA A 18 14.76 12.42 25.19
CA ALA A 18 15.75 13.21 24.46
C ALA A 18 15.60 13.04 22.94
N ILE A 19 15.48 11.79 22.47
CA ILE A 19 15.25 11.47 21.06
C ILE A 19 13.95 12.10 20.57
N ALA A 20 12.85 11.89 21.30
CA ALA A 20 11.54 12.45 20.96
C ALA A 20 11.59 13.98 20.87
N LYS A 21 12.23 14.66 21.84
CA LYS A 21 12.37 16.11 21.86
C LYS A 21 13.23 16.63 20.70
N SER A 22 14.30 15.92 20.34
CA SER A 22 15.15 16.25 19.20
C SER A 22 14.37 16.21 17.89
N VAL A 23 13.67 15.10 17.63
CA VAL A 23 12.83 14.92 16.42
C VAL A 23 11.72 15.97 16.38
N ALA A 24 10.96 16.13 17.47
CA ALA A 24 9.85 17.09 17.53
C ALA A 24 10.30 18.52 17.27
N LYS A 25 11.44 18.96 17.84
CA LYS A 25 11.99 20.29 17.58
C LYS A 25 12.40 20.46 16.13
N TRP A 26 13.04 19.45 15.55
CA TRP A 26 13.53 19.51 14.18
C TRP A 26 12.38 19.56 13.17
N THR A 27 11.35 18.73 13.36
CA THR A 27 10.17 18.68 12.48
C THR A 27 9.32 19.93 12.61
N HIS A 28 8.99 20.37 13.83
CA HIS A 28 8.20 21.58 14.08
C HIS A 28 8.83 22.82 13.43
N ARG A 29 10.17 22.92 13.43
CA ARG A 29 10.86 24.05 12.82
C ARG A 29 10.89 24.02 11.29
N ARG A 30 10.81 22.84 10.66
CA ARG A 30 11.08 22.67 9.23
C ARG A 30 9.87 22.29 8.39
N PHE A 31 8.87 21.67 9.00
CA PHE A 31 7.65 21.24 8.32
C PHE A 31 6.60 22.31 8.57
N THR A 32 6.28 23.06 7.52
CA THR A 32 5.21 24.07 7.54
C THR A 32 4.23 23.77 6.43
N GLU A 33 2.97 24.15 6.63
CA GLU A 33 1.93 23.99 5.61
C GLU A 33 2.30 24.71 4.32
N LYS A 34 2.87 25.91 4.42
CA LYS A 34 3.36 26.68 3.26
C LYS A 34 4.43 25.92 2.48
N ALA A 35 5.47 25.42 3.15
CA ALA A 35 6.53 24.67 2.49
C ALA A 35 6.01 23.38 1.84
N PHE A 36 5.03 22.73 2.48
CA PHE A 36 4.36 21.57 1.90
C PHE A 36 3.53 21.95 0.66
N ALA A 37 2.75 23.03 0.72
CA ALA A 37 1.96 23.53 -0.40
C ALA A 37 2.84 23.91 -1.60
N GLU A 38 3.96 24.59 -1.37
CA GLU A 38 4.94 24.91 -2.41
C GLU A 38 5.57 23.66 -3.02
N TYR A 39 5.90 22.65 -2.18
CA TYR A 39 6.37 21.36 -2.65
C TYR A 39 5.34 20.65 -3.54
N VAL A 40 4.07 20.64 -3.12
CA VAL A 40 2.97 20.04 -3.89
C VAL A 40 2.80 20.76 -5.22
N ALA A 41 2.68 22.10 -5.21
CA ALA A 41 2.55 22.91 -6.42
C ALA A 41 3.68 22.64 -7.43
N ARG A 42 4.91 22.51 -6.95
CA ARG A 42 6.09 22.25 -7.79
C ARG A 42 6.16 20.81 -8.34
N THR A 43 5.61 19.82 -7.63
CA THR A 43 5.89 18.40 -7.92
C THR A 43 4.66 17.56 -8.26
N HIS A 44 3.45 18.09 -8.08
CA HIS A 44 2.19 17.38 -8.29
C HIS A 44 1.39 17.94 -9.47
N SER A 45 2.06 18.53 -10.47
CA SER A 45 1.37 18.87 -11.71
C SER A 45 0.79 17.59 -12.34
N PRO A 46 -0.33 17.68 -13.09
CA PRO A 46 -0.94 16.54 -13.75
C PRO A 46 0.06 15.75 -14.61
N GLU A 47 0.98 16.44 -15.28
CA GLU A 47 2.01 15.85 -16.14
C GLU A 47 3.01 15.04 -15.32
N ILE A 48 3.52 15.59 -14.21
CA ILE A 48 4.47 14.88 -13.34
C ILE A 48 3.81 13.65 -12.70
N GLN A 49 2.56 13.77 -12.24
CA GLN A 49 1.82 12.66 -11.66
C GLN A 49 1.50 11.58 -12.71
N ALA A 50 1.15 11.97 -13.94
CA ALA A 50 0.93 11.03 -15.03
C ALA A 50 2.19 10.22 -15.36
N ILE A 51 3.36 10.87 -15.44
CA ILE A 51 4.64 10.20 -15.68
C ILE A 51 4.96 9.20 -14.56
N ARG A 52 4.78 9.61 -13.29
CA ARG A 52 4.98 8.73 -12.13
C ARG A 52 4.02 7.55 -12.13
N GLY A 53 2.74 7.79 -12.41
CA GLY A 53 1.70 6.78 -12.51
C GLY A 53 1.98 5.77 -13.62
N ALA A 54 2.39 6.23 -14.81
CA ALA A 54 2.77 5.36 -15.92
C ALA A 54 3.96 4.47 -15.57
N ARG A 55 5.01 5.04 -14.96
CA ARG A 55 6.18 4.27 -14.51
C ARG A 55 5.82 3.24 -13.44
N GLY A 56 4.99 3.63 -12.47
CA GLY A 56 4.47 2.72 -11.44
C GLY A 56 3.62 1.59 -12.05
N GLY A 57 2.75 1.93 -13.00
CA GLY A 57 1.91 0.98 -13.73
C GLY A 57 2.73 -0.05 -14.50
N LEU A 58 3.78 0.39 -15.20
CA LEU A 58 4.69 -0.48 -15.94
C LEU A 58 5.42 -1.49 -15.03
N MET A 59 5.82 -1.07 -13.83
CA MET A 59 6.51 -1.95 -12.87
C MET A 59 5.54 -2.86 -12.10
N SER A 60 4.30 -2.42 -11.90
CA SER A 60 3.30 -3.17 -11.15
C SER A 60 2.74 -4.34 -11.97
N LYS A 61 2.42 -5.46 -11.31
CA LYS A 61 1.59 -6.53 -11.88
C LYS A 61 0.17 -6.34 -11.36
N GLY A 62 -0.83 -6.37 -12.25
CA GLY A 62 -2.25 -6.26 -11.87
C GLY A 62 -2.73 -4.85 -11.49
N GLY A 63 -2.05 -3.79 -11.94
CA GLY A 63 -2.46 -2.40 -11.68
C GLY A 63 -2.43 -2.03 -10.19
N GLY A 64 -1.51 -2.62 -9.43
CA GLY A 64 -1.41 -2.44 -7.97
C GLY A 64 -2.32 -3.35 -7.14
N ARG A 65 -3.16 -4.18 -7.78
CA ARG A 65 -3.97 -5.18 -7.06
C ARG A 65 -3.14 -6.44 -6.77
N PRO A 66 -3.03 -6.87 -5.50
CA PRO A 66 -2.30 -8.09 -5.17
C PRO A 66 -2.99 -9.33 -5.78
N ILE A 67 -2.19 -10.27 -6.25
CA ILE A 67 -2.67 -11.58 -6.71
C ILE A 67 -2.97 -12.43 -5.47
N ILE A 68 -4.23 -12.77 -5.28
CA ILE A 68 -4.68 -13.62 -4.17
C ILE A 68 -4.69 -15.06 -4.68
N ALA A 69 -3.77 -15.89 -4.18
CA ALA A 69 -3.63 -17.29 -4.60
C ALA A 69 -4.91 -18.12 -4.37
N THR A 70 -5.70 -17.77 -3.36
CA THR A 70 -6.98 -18.43 -3.03
C THR A 70 -8.17 -17.90 -3.81
N SER A 71 -7.97 -16.94 -4.72
CA SER A 71 -9.07 -16.43 -5.55
C SER A 71 -9.53 -17.48 -6.56
N ILE A 72 -10.82 -17.44 -6.90
CA ILE A 72 -11.43 -18.35 -7.89
C ILE A 72 -10.69 -18.32 -9.22
N GLU A 73 -10.20 -17.14 -9.65
CA GLU A 73 -9.44 -17.03 -10.91
C GLU A 73 -8.04 -17.66 -10.86
N GLN A 74 -7.45 -17.78 -9.67
CA GLN A 74 -6.18 -18.48 -9.51
C GLN A 74 -6.39 -19.99 -9.31
N LEU A 75 -7.41 -20.38 -8.55
CA LEU A 75 -7.74 -21.79 -8.31
C LEU A 75 -8.36 -22.49 -9.51
N LYS A 76 -9.00 -21.73 -10.42
CA LYS A 76 -9.63 -22.21 -11.66
C LYS A 76 -10.44 -23.51 -11.51
N PRO A 77 -11.45 -23.55 -10.61
CA PRO A 77 -12.20 -24.77 -10.30
C PRO A 77 -12.95 -25.35 -11.52
N TRP A 78 -13.19 -24.58 -12.58
CA TRP A 78 -13.76 -25.11 -13.82
C TRP A 78 -12.85 -26.12 -14.53
N GLU A 79 -11.53 -26.03 -14.36
CA GLU A 79 -10.58 -26.99 -14.94
C GLU A 79 -10.75 -28.37 -14.28
N THR A 80 -10.91 -28.41 -12.95
CA THR A 80 -11.16 -29.66 -12.21
C THR A 80 -12.55 -30.23 -12.47
N LEU A 81 -13.53 -29.37 -12.70
CA LEU A 81 -14.90 -29.76 -13.07
C LEU A 81 -15.04 -30.16 -14.55
N GLY A 82 -14.00 -30.01 -15.38
CA GLY A 82 -14.05 -30.34 -16.81
C GLY A 82 -15.00 -29.45 -17.63
N ILE A 83 -15.32 -28.25 -17.14
CA ILE A 83 -16.22 -27.29 -17.80
C ILE A 83 -15.50 -26.01 -18.18
N SER A 84 -16.10 -25.21 -19.07
CA SER A 84 -15.54 -23.89 -19.39
C SER A 84 -15.71 -22.90 -18.22
N ARG A 85 -14.81 -21.91 -18.12
CA ARG A 85 -14.94 -20.78 -17.17
C ARG A 85 -16.31 -20.10 -17.25
N ARG A 86 -16.82 -19.91 -18.47
CA ARG A 86 -18.14 -19.29 -18.70
C ARG A 86 -19.25 -20.14 -18.09
N THR A 87 -19.21 -21.46 -18.32
CA THR A 87 -20.20 -22.42 -17.79
C THR A 87 -20.19 -22.40 -16.28
N TYR A 88 -19.01 -22.38 -15.64
CA TYR A 88 -18.90 -22.28 -14.18
C TYR A 88 -19.61 -21.05 -13.61
N TYR A 89 -19.34 -19.86 -14.14
CA TYR A 89 -20.01 -18.65 -13.65
C TYR A 89 -21.52 -18.64 -13.94
N TYR A 90 -21.95 -19.25 -15.05
CA TYR A 90 -23.37 -19.41 -15.38
C TYR A 90 -24.08 -20.36 -14.39
N HIS A 91 -23.49 -21.53 -14.10
CA HIS A 91 -24.02 -22.47 -13.11
C HIS A 91 -24.05 -21.87 -11.72
N LYS A 92 -22.98 -21.17 -11.31
CA LYS A 92 -22.92 -20.47 -10.02
C LYS A 92 -24.04 -19.44 -9.88
N LYS A 93 -24.30 -18.66 -10.93
CA LYS A 93 -25.40 -17.68 -10.96
C LYS A 93 -26.77 -18.33 -10.82
N LYS A 94 -26.94 -19.54 -11.38
CA LYS A 94 -28.19 -20.30 -11.33
C LYS A 94 -28.34 -21.23 -10.11
N GLY A 95 -27.33 -21.29 -9.24
CA GLY A 95 -27.35 -22.14 -8.04
C GLY A 95 -27.11 -23.63 -8.32
N PHE A 96 -26.46 -23.97 -9.44
CA PHE A 96 -26.11 -25.35 -9.79
C PHE A 96 -24.72 -25.79 -9.30
N LEU A 97 -24.04 -24.94 -8.50
CA LEU A 97 -22.71 -25.15 -7.94
C LEU A 97 -22.71 -24.82 -6.45
#